data_AF-A0AAW8S3R7-F1
#
_entry.id   AF-A0AAW8S3R7-F1
#
_cell.length_a   1.000
_cell.length_b   1.000
_cell.length_c   1.000
_cell.angle_alpha   90.00
_cell.angle_beta   90.00
_cell.angle_gamma   90.00
#
_symmetry.space_group_name_H-M   'P 1'
#
loop_
_entity.id
_entity.type
_entity.pdbx_description
1 polymer ?
#
loop_
_entity_poly.entity_id
_entity_poly.type
_entity_poly.pdbx_seq_one_letter_code
_entity_poly.pdbx_strand_id
1 'polypeptide(L)'
;MKISHREEAEVEEQLIRVLGEGHNQWTYRPDLKSEEDLWVNLRQKIISNNQAELNDSPLTDKEFETIKTELLLRTKTPFDAAKWLKGENGMARITIER
;
A
#
# COMPACT_ATOMS: atom_id res chain seq x y z
N MET A 1 -7.31 -42.53 -3.01
CA MET A 1 -7.30 -41.30 -3.86
C MET A 1 -6.03 -40.53 -3.48
N LYS A 2 -5.03 -40.42 -4.38
CA LYS A 2 -3.83 -39.60 -4.10
C LYS A 2 -4.25 -38.14 -4.23
N ILE A 3 -4.08 -37.36 -3.16
CA ILE A 3 -4.26 -35.91 -3.24
C ILE A 3 -3.10 -35.39 -4.11
N SER A 4 -3.44 -34.75 -5.23
CA SER A 4 -2.45 -34.10 -6.08
C SER A 4 -1.97 -32.85 -5.34
N HIS A 5 -0.76 -32.92 -4.78
CA HIS A 5 -0.10 -31.75 -4.21
C HIS A 5 0.49 -30.94 -5.37
N ARG A 6 -0.03 -29.75 -5.61
CA ARG A 6 0.67 -28.75 -6.44
C ARG A 6 1.74 -28.10 -5.57
N GLU A 7 2.88 -27.80 -6.18
CA GLU A 7 3.94 -27.07 -5.50
C GLU A 7 3.46 -25.63 -5.22
N GLU A 8 3.85 -25.06 -4.07
CA GLU A 8 3.44 -23.70 -3.68
C GLU A 8 3.83 -22.66 -4.74
N ALA A 9 4.97 -22.84 -5.40
CA ALA A 9 5.44 -21.98 -6.49
C ALA A 9 4.50 -21.99 -7.70
N GLU A 10 3.96 -23.16 -8.08
CA GLU A 10 3.00 -23.27 -9.18
C GLU A 10 1.68 -22.56 -8.84
N VAL A 11 1.25 -22.68 -7.57
CA VAL A 11 0.05 -22.00 -7.07
C VAL A 11 0.26 -20.48 -7.04
N GLU A 12 1.41 -20.01 -6.60
CA GLU A 12 1.77 -18.58 -6.56
C GLU A 12 1.82 -17.97 -7.96
N GLU A 13 2.50 -18.60 -8.93
CA GLU A 13 2.60 -18.12 -10.31
C GLU A 13 1.20 -18.02 -10.95
N GLN A 14 0.36 -19.03 -10.74
CA GLN A 14 -1.02 -19.01 -11.24
C GLN A 14 -1.82 -17.87 -10.60
N LEU A 15 -1.67 -17.62 -9.30
CA LEU A 15 -2.38 -16.55 -8.60
C LEU A 15 -1.95 -15.16 -9.09
N ILE A 16 -0.65 -14.93 -9.24
CA ILE A 16 -0.11 -13.66 -9.78
C ILE A 16 -0.68 -13.40 -11.18
N ARG A 17 -0.67 -14.42 -12.05
CA ARG A 17 -1.22 -14.31 -13.41
C ARG A 17 -2.70 -13.93 -13.38
N VAL A 18 -3.51 -14.64 -12.59
CA VAL A 18 -4.95 -14.36 -12.47
C VAL A 18 -5.21 -12.95 -11.97
N LEU A 19 -4.50 -12.50 -10.94
CA LEU A 19 -4.66 -11.15 -10.38
C LEU A 19 -4.25 -10.04 -11.38
N GLY A 20 -3.34 -10.32 -12.31
CA GLY A 20 -2.89 -9.37 -13.33
C GLY A 20 -3.70 -9.35 -14.63
N GLU A 21 -4.61 -10.30 -14.84
CA GLU A 21 -5.38 -10.44 -16.09
C GLU A 21 -6.78 -9.80 -16.03
N GLY A 22 -7.29 -9.37 -17.20
CA GLY A 22 -8.68 -8.99 -17.40
C GLY A 22 -9.10 -7.71 -16.68
N HIS A 23 -10.17 -7.79 -15.89
CA HIS A 23 -10.70 -6.66 -15.10
C HIS A 23 -10.02 -6.51 -13.74
N ASN A 24 -9.08 -7.38 -13.39
CA ASN A 24 -8.37 -7.30 -12.12
C ASN A 24 -7.39 -6.12 -12.15
N GLN A 25 -7.43 -5.28 -11.11
CA GLN A 25 -6.68 -4.02 -11.06
C GLN A 25 -5.30 -4.16 -10.39
N TRP A 26 -4.79 -5.40 -10.27
CA TRP A 26 -3.52 -5.65 -9.60
C TRP A 26 -2.37 -5.64 -10.59
N THR A 27 -1.29 -4.96 -10.22
CA THR A 27 -0.03 -4.96 -10.97
C THR A 27 1.01 -5.67 -10.13
N TYR A 28 1.58 -6.75 -10.66
CA TYR A 28 2.71 -7.41 -10.01
C TYR A 28 3.92 -6.47 -9.99
N ARG A 29 4.53 -6.30 -8.82
CA ARG A 29 5.68 -5.42 -8.59
C ARG A 29 6.88 -6.22 -8.07
N PRO A 30 7.64 -6.88 -8.95
CA PRO A 30 8.81 -7.66 -8.54
C PRO A 30 9.95 -6.79 -7.99
N ASP A 31 9.90 -5.48 -8.22
CA ASP A 31 10.88 -4.50 -7.81
C ASP A 31 10.77 -4.09 -6.33
N LEU A 32 9.61 -4.28 -5.68
CA LEU A 32 9.45 -3.95 -4.27
C LEU A 32 9.97 -5.09 -3.39
N LYS A 33 11.23 -5.00 -2.94
CA LYS A 33 11.90 -6.07 -2.19
C LYS A 33 12.39 -5.67 -0.80
N SER A 34 12.33 -4.38 -0.47
CA SER A 34 12.73 -3.82 0.84
C SER A 34 11.65 -2.93 1.44
N GLU A 35 11.80 -2.60 2.72
CA GLU A 35 10.91 -1.64 3.38
C GLU A 35 11.03 -0.25 2.75
N GLU A 36 12.25 0.15 2.38
CA GLU A 36 12.53 1.40 1.68
C GLU A 36 11.77 1.47 0.35
N ASP A 37 11.73 0.38 -0.42
CA ASP A 37 10.96 0.32 -1.67
C ASP A 37 9.46 0.52 -1.42
N LEU A 38 8.93 -0.06 -0.34
CA LEU A 38 7.53 0.10 0.06
C LEU A 38 7.23 1.55 0.44
N TRP A 39 8.12 2.23 1.18
CA TRP A 39 7.97 3.64 1.52
C TRP A 39 8.03 4.55 0.30
N VAL A 40 8.96 4.31 -0.63
CA VAL A 40 9.05 5.06 -1.89
C VAL A 40 7.77 4.88 -2.71
N ASN A 41 7.29 3.65 -2.84
CA ASN A 41 6.05 3.35 -3.54
C ASN A 41 4.83 4.02 -2.87
N LEU A 42 4.74 3.97 -1.54
CA LEU A 42 3.66 4.61 -0.79
C LEU A 42 3.66 6.13 -0.99
N ARG A 43 4.84 6.77 -0.95
CA ARG A 43 4.98 8.22 -1.21
C ARG A 43 4.42 8.59 -2.58
N GLN A 44 4.80 7.84 -3.62
CA GLN A 44 4.32 8.06 -4.97
C GLN A 44 2.80 7.91 -5.07
N LYS A 45 2.20 6.91 -4.41
CA LYS A 45 0.74 6.73 -4.38
C LYS A 45 0.02 7.84 -3.64
N ILE A 46 0.54 8.30 -2.51
CA ILE A 46 -0.04 9.44 -1.78
C ILE A 46 -0.03 10.69 -2.66
N ILE A 47 1.10 10.99 -3.31
CA ILE A 47 1.20 12.15 -4.20
C ILE A 47 0.23 12.03 -5.38
N SER A 48 0.22 10.89 -6.06
CA SER A 48 -0.63 10.66 -7.23
C SER A 48 -2.12 10.72 -6.91
N ASN A 49 -2.54 10.23 -5.73
CA ASN A 49 -3.95 10.16 -5.36
C ASN A 49 -4.49 11.47 -4.77
N ASN A 50 -3.62 12.38 -4.32
CA ASN A 50 -4.00 13.60 -3.62
C ASN A 50 -3.47 14.86 -4.32
N GLN A 51 -3.24 14.84 -5.63
CA GLN A 51 -2.71 15.98 -6.39
C GLN A 51 -3.50 17.28 -6.14
N ALA A 52 -4.83 17.19 -6.05
CA ALA A 52 -5.71 18.33 -5.75
C ALA A 52 -5.42 18.97 -4.38
N GLU A 53 -5.06 18.16 -3.37
CA GLU A 53 -4.72 18.65 -2.02
C GLU A 53 -3.28 19.21 -1.96
N LEU A 54 -2.44 18.83 -2.93
CA LEU A 54 -1.04 19.23 -2.96
C LEU A 54 -0.80 20.57 -3.68
N ASN A 55 -1.81 21.14 -4.36
CA ASN A 55 -1.70 22.38 -5.14
C ASN A 55 -0.45 22.42 -6.04
N ASP A 56 -0.21 21.32 -6.77
CA ASP A 56 0.96 21.10 -7.64
C ASP A 56 2.35 21.15 -6.95
N SER A 57 2.38 21.25 -5.62
CA SER A 57 3.62 21.27 -4.83
C SER A 57 3.93 19.87 -4.28
N PRO A 58 5.08 19.27 -4.63
CA PRO A 58 5.42 17.94 -4.15
C PRO A 58 5.54 17.93 -2.62
N LEU A 59 5.21 16.79 -2.03
CA LEU A 59 5.43 16.55 -0.61
C LEU A 59 6.94 16.64 -0.31
N THR A 60 7.35 17.48 0.64
CA THR A 60 8.76 17.54 1.07
C THR A 60 9.16 16.29 1.86
N ASP A 61 10.46 16.07 2.03
CA ASP A 61 10.96 14.93 2.82
C ASP A 61 10.50 15.04 4.28
N LYS A 62 10.53 16.26 4.86
CA LYS A 62 10.07 16.49 6.24
C LYS A 62 8.58 16.19 6.40
N GLU A 63 7.76 16.64 5.46
CA GLU A 63 6.32 16.33 5.43
C GLU A 63 6.09 14.82 5.33
N PHE A 64 6.88 14.12 4.52
CA PHE A 64 6.76 12.67 4.41
C PHE A 64 7.18 11.93 5.67
N GLU A 65 8.24 12.38 6.36
CA GLU A 65 8.64 11.80 7.65
C GLU A 65 7.55 11.99 8.72
N THR A 66 6.83 13.13 8.72
CA THR A 66 5.64 13.30 9.56
C THR A 66 4.55 12.29 9.20
N ILE A 67 4.26 12.07 7.92
CA ILE A 67 3.30 11.05 7.48
C ILE A 67 3.72 9.66 7.93
N LYS A 68 5.00 9.28 7.79
CA LYS A 68 5.52 7.97 8.24
C LYS A 68 5.30 7.78 9.74
N THR A 69 5.68 8.78 10.53
CA THR A 69 5.55 8.75 12.00
C THR A 69 4.09 8.55 12.42
N GLU A 70 3.19 9.32 11.80
CA GLU A 70 1.76 9.28 12.05
C GLU A 70 1.12 7.95 11.60
N LEU A 71 1.58 7.37 10.48
CA LEU A 71 1.14 6.07 10.00
C LEU A 71 1.55 4.98 10.99
N LEU A 72 2.84 4.91 11.34
CA LEU A 72 3.37 3.91 12.27
C LEU A 72 2.70 3.97 13.65
N LEU A 73 2.36 5.18 14.11
CA LEU A 73 1.63 5.37 15.37
C LEU A 73 0.22 4.77 15.31
N ARG A 74 -0.49 4.90 14.19
CA ARG A 74 -1.85 4.39 14.00
C ARG A 74 -1.90 2.89 13.68
N THR A 75 -0.79 2.32 13.21
CA THR A 75 -0.70 0.91 12.81
C THR A 75 0.16 0.07 13.76
N LYS A 76 0.33 0.48 15.01
CA LYS A 76 1.14 -0.25 16.02
C LYS A 76 0.70 -1.70 16.21
N THR A 77 -0.59 -1.97 16.09
CA THR A 77 -1.15 -3.32 16.13
C THR A 77 -2.05 -3.57 14.93
N PRO A 78 -2.23 -4.84 14.50
CA PRO A 78 -3.19 -5.16 13.44
C PRO A 78 -4.62 -4.68 13.74
N PHE A 79 -5.02 -4.67 15.02
CA PHE A 79 -6.32 -4.17 15.46
C PHE A 79 -6.44 -2.66 15.27
N ASP A 80 -5.44 -1.89 15.69
CA ASP A 80 -5.42 -0.43 15.53
C ASP A 80 -5.39 -0.04 14.04
N ALA A 81 -4.58 -0.75 13.25
CA ALA A 81 -4.52 -0.58 11.80
C ALA A 81 -5.89 -0.85 11.15
N ALA A 82 -6.55 -1.97 11.48
CA ALA A 82 -7.86 -2.30 10.95
C ALA A 82 -8.93 -1.27 11.36
N LYS A 83 -8.92 -0.82 12.61
CA LYS A 83 -9.83 0.24 13.10
C LYS A 83 -9.62 1.54 12.34
N TRP A 84 -8.37 1.94 12.10
CA TRP A 84 -8.04 3.16 11.37
C TRP A 84 -8.39 3.08 9.88
N LEU A 85 -8.04 1.98 9.21
CA LEU A 85 -8.36 1.75 7.79
C LEU A 85 -9.87 1.68 7.53
N LYS A 86 -10.66 1.20 8.49
CA LYS A 86 -12.12 1.21 8.38
C LYS A 86 -12.68 2.62 8.24
N GLY A 87 -12.04 3.60 8.89
CA GLY A 87 -12.27 5.04 8.72
C GLY A 87 -13.74 5.47 8.70
N GLU A 88 -13.98 6.65 8.13
CA GLU A 88 -15.31 7.06 7.65
C GLU A 88 -15.41 6.67 6.18
N ASN A 89 -16.39 5.83 5.82
CA ASN A 89 -16.58 5.30 4.46
C ASN A 89 -15.33 4.61 3.85
N GLY A 90 -14.48 3.99 4.68
CA GLY A 90 -13.27 3.31 4.20
C GLY A 90 -12.11 4.24 3.86
N MET A 91 -12.18 5.53 4.25
CA MET A 91 -11.09 6.48 4.07
C MET A 91 -10.29 6.68 5.36
N ALA A 92 -9.01 6.33 5.31
CA ALA A 92 -8.01 6.70 6.31
C ALA A 92 -7.36 8.04 5.94
N ARG A 93 -7.20 8.94 6.92
CA ARG A 93 -6.62 10.28 6.71
C ARG A 93 -5.51 10.56 7.72
N ILE A 94 -4.50 11.30 7.26
CA ILE A 94 -3.44 11.93 8.06
C ILE A 94 -3.42 13.40 7.65
N THR A 95 -3.51 14.29 8.62
CA THR A 95 -3.35 15.73 8.40
C THR A 95 -1.95 16.14 8.81
N ILE A 96 -1.28 16.93 7.98
CA ILE A 96 0.03 17.51 8.26
C ILE A 96 -0.05 19.03 8.15
N GLU A 97 0.82 19.73 8.88
CA GLU A 97 1.02 21.17 8.72
C GLU A 97 1.97 21.41 7.55
N ARG A 98 1.58 22.30 6.62
CA ARG A 98 2.36 22.67 5.42
C ARG A 98 2.58 24.18 5.40
#